data_AF-A0A397TVG9-F1
#
_entry.id   AF-A0A397TVG9-F1
#
_cell.length_a   1.000
_cell.length_b   1.000
_cell.length_c   1.000
_cell.angle_alpha   90.00
_cell.angle_beta   90.00
_cell.angle_gamma   90.00
#
_symmetry.space_group_name_H-M   'P 1'
#
loop_
_entity.id
_entity.type
_entity.pdbx_description
1 polymer ?
#
loop_
_entity_poly.entity_id
_entity_poly.type
_entity_poly.pdbx_seq_one_letter_code
_entity_poly.pdbx_strand_id
1 'polypeptide(L)'
;MGSSSQSNNRARSPEQRHLFINNETPIVFGVKRDVPERHALMEKIKEHGGEVTDSYCEADFVLGDPTKTQITTQGIDKIISYKFVLDSIAAKRLRPPSTYELVITGLRAGRRHFTLQDDIELENYLISLPEDSMLGGNEIYKRLEKLNPRHSWQSWRNRS
;
A
#
# COMPACT_ATOMS: atom_id res chain seq x y z
N MET A 1 -25.17 -37.23 39.80
CA MET A 1 -25.29 -35.84 39.30
C MET A 1 -24.34 -35.72 38.11
N GLY A 2 -24.88 -35.92 36.90
CA GLY A 2 -24.11 -35.80 35.67
C GLY A 2 -24.02 -34.34 35.25
N SER A 3 -22.85 -33.92 34.79
CA SER A 3 -22.71 -32.69 34.01
C SER A 3 -21.81 -33.00 32.83
N SER A 4 -22.48 -33.21 31.71
CA SER A 4 -21.92 -33.31 30.38
C SER A 4 -21.10 -32.07 30.06
N SER A 5 -19.81 -32.25 29.77
CA SER A 5 -19.05 -31.26 28.99
C SER A 5 -18.93 -31.84 27.59
N GLN A 6 -19.84 -31.41 26.70
CA GLN A 6 -19.77 -31.73 25.28
C GLN A 6 -18.52 -31.09 24.69
N SER A 7 -17.50 -31.92 24.45
CA SER A 7 -16.39 -31.62 23.56
C SER A 7 -16.93 -31.38 22.16
N ASN A 8 -17.15 -30.12 21.81
CA ASN A 8 -17.64 -29.73 20.49
C ASN A 8 -16.48 -29.65 19.49
N ASN A 9 -15.77 -30.77 19.28
CA ASN A 9 -14.82 -30.94 18.18
C ASN A 9 -15.60 -31.33 16.92
N ARG A 10 -16.31 -30.35 16.36
CA ARG A 10 -16.97 -30.49 15.06
C ARG A 10 -15.86 -30.47 14.00
N ALA A 11 -15.53 -31.65 13.49
CA ALA A 11 -14.64 -31.82 12.34
C ALA A 11 -15.08 -30.86 11.22
N ARG A 12 -14.30 -29.80 11.02
CA ARG A 12 -14.53 -28.85 9.92
C ARG A 12 -14.06 -29.52 8.64
N SER A 13 -14.92 -29.52 7.62
CA SER A 13 -14.63 -30.13 6.34
C SER A 13 -13.30 -29.63 5.76
N PRO A 14 -12.44 -30.52 5.24
CA PRO A 14 -11.10 -30.17 4.75
C PRO A 14 -11.13 -29.16 3.58
N GLU A 15 -12.25 -29.07 2.87
CA GLU A 15 -12.46 -28.13 1.76
C GLU A 15 -12.38 -26.64 2.15
N GLN A 16 -12.66 -26.29 3.41
CA GLN A 16 -12.65 -24.88 3.86
C GLN A 16 -11.27 -24.41 4.35
N ARG A 17 -10.33 -25.33 4.56
CA ARG A 17 -8.99 -25.05 5.11
C ARG A 17 -8.00 -24.53 4.06
N HIS A 18 -8.38 -24.49 2.79
CA HIS A 18 -7.50 -24.11 1.69
C HIS A 18 -8.02 -22.88 0.93
N LEU A 19 -8.85 -22.06 1.58
CA LEU A 19 -9.46 -20.89 0.93
C LEU A 19 -8.41 -19.82 0.61
N PHE A 20 -7.42 -19.66 1.49
CA PHE A 20 -6.35 -18.69 1.35
C PHE A 20 -5.02 -19.34 0.98
N ILE A 21 -5.07 -20.31 0.06
CA ILE A 21 -3.88 -20.96 -0.50
C ILE A 21 -3.88 -20.70 -2.01
N ASN A 22 -2.76 -20.20 -2.53
CA ASN A 22 -2.55 -19.96 -3.94
C ASN A 22 -1.48 -20.92 -4.45
N ASN A 23 -1.84 -21.91 -5.29
CA ASN A 23 -0.88 -22.88 -5.85
C ASN A 23 0.05 -23.51 -4.79
N GLU A 24 -0.53 -24.06 -3.71
CA GLU A 24 0.21 -24.73 -2.61
C GLU A 24 0.96 -23.80 -1.64
N THR A 25 1.02 -22.48 -1.89
CA THR A 25 1.53 -21.51 -0.92
C THR A 25 0.42 -20.78 -0.18
N PRO A 26 0.48 -20.67 1.16
CA PRO A 26 -0.48 -19.88 1.92
C PRO A 26 -0.31 -18.41 1.59
N ILE A 27 -1.43 -17.70 1.45
CA ILE A 27 -1.45 -16.26 1.23
C ILE A 27 -1.08 -15.58 2.56
N VAL A 28 -0.10 -14.69 2.53
CA VAL A 28 0.40 -13.97 3.71
C VAL A 28 -0.35 -12.64 3.85
N PHE A 29 -1.02 -12.45 4.99
CA PHE A 29 -1.79 -11.26 5.29
C PHE A 29 -1.13 -10.37 6.35
N GLY A 30 -0.98 -9.09 6.03
CA GLY A 30 -0.58 -8.06 6.98
C GLY A 30 -1.81 -7.34 7.53
N VAL A 31 -2.18 -7.55 8.80
CA VAL A 31 -3.38 -6.89 9.37
C VAL A 31 -2.99 -5.60 10.09
N LYS A 32 -3.49 -4.45 9.61
CA LYS A 32 -3.23 -3.16 10.24
C LYS A 32 -3.86 -3.06 11.63
N ARG A 33 -3.26 -2.25 12.49
CA ARG A 33 -3.70 -2.03 13.87
C ARG A 33 -5.07 -1.35 13.97
N ASP A 34 -5.46 -0.60 12.93
CA ASP A 34 -6.76 0.09 12.85
C ASP A 34 -7.95 -0.83 12.56
N VAL A 35 -7.71 -2.11 12.24
CA VAL A 35 -8.77 -3.08 11.91
C VAL A 35 -9.53 -3.51 13.18
N PRO A 36 -10.88 -3.42 13.19
CA PRO A 36 -11.71 -3.88 14.30
C PRO A 36 -11.59 -5.40 14.45
N GLU A 37 -11.62 -5.88 15.70
CA GLU A 37 -11.53 -7.31 16.02
C GLU A 37 -10.32 -8.02 15.37
N ARG A 38 -9.19 -7.29 15.22
CA ARG A 38 -7.97 -7.77 14.56
C ARG A 38 -7.58 -9.20 14.93
N HIS A 39 -7.62 -9.56 16.22
CA HIS A 39 -7.26 -10.90 16.68
C HIS A 39 -8.18 -11.98 16.10
N ALA A 40 -9.50 -11.77 16.17
CA ALA A 40 -10.48 -12.71 15.62
C ALA A 40 -10.34 -12.85 14.10
N LEU A 41 -10.00 -11.75 13.40
CA LEU A 41 -9.72 -11.80 11.96
C LEU A 41 -8.45 -12.62 11.66
N MET A 42 -7.38 -12.44 12.43
CA MET A 42 -6.14 -13.21 12.27
C MET A 42 -6.35 -14.70 12.49
N GLU A 43 -7.16 -15.06 13.51
CA GLU A 43 -7.53 -16.46 13.74
C GLU A 43 -8.29 -17.04 12.55
N LYS A 44 -9.30 -16.32 12.03
CA LYS A 44 -10.03 -16.74 10.83
C LYS A 44 -9.12 -16.96 9.62
N ILE A 45 -8.15 -16.08 9.39
CA ILE A 45 -7.19 -16.23 8.28
C ILE A 45 -6.42 -17.55 8.43
N LYS A 46 -5.86 -17.80 9.62
CA LYS A 46 -5.12 -19.03 9.93
C LYS A 46 -5.99 -20.29 9.82
N GLU A 47 -7.22 -20.23 10.32
CA GLU A 47 -8.19 -21.33 10.26
C GLU A 47 -8.54 -21.75 8.83
N HIS A 48 -8.40 -20.83 7.87
CA HIS A 48 -8.72 -21.00 6.46
C HIS A 48 -7.48 -21.16 5.55
N GLY A 49 -6.31 -21.41 6.16
CA GLY A 49 -5.07 -21.77 5.45
C GLY A 49 -4.18 -20.60 5.05
N GLY A 50 -4.51 -19.38 5.48
CA GLY A 50 -3.66 -18.21 5.26
C GLY A 50 -2.65 -18.01 6.40
N GLU A 51 -1.62 -17.22 6.13
CA GLU A 51 -0.64 -16.81 7.13
C GLU A 51 -0.85 -15.34 7.52
N VAL A 52 -0.37 -14.94 8.70
CA VAL A 52 -0.39 -13.53 9.12
C VAL A 52 1.02 -13.10 9.50
N THR A 53 1.40 -11.90 9.05
CA THR A 53 2.70 -11.29 9.35
C THR A 53 2.51 -9.89 9.93
N ASP A 54 3.45 -9.47 10.78
CA ASP A 54 3.55 -8.07 11.22
C ASP A 54 4.41 -7.23 10.26
N SER A 55 5.16 -7.86 9.36
CA SER A 55 5.95 -7.22 8.31
C SER A 55 5.10 -6.96 7.06
N TYR A 56 4.54 -5.75 6.91
CA TYR A 56 3.70 -5.41 5.75
C TYR A 56 4.42 -5.53 4.39
N CYS A 57 5.74 -5.38 4.35
CA CYS A 57 6.53 -5.50 3.12
C CYS A 57 6.65 -6.95 2.61
N GLU A 58 6.45 -7.93 3.49
CA GLU A 58 6.54 -9.37 3.18
C GLU A 58 5.15 -9.98 2.98
N ALA A 59 4.09 -9.19 3.18
CA ALA A 59 2.71 -9.63 3.01
C ALA A 59 2.26 -9.56 1.55
N ASP A 60 1.55 -10.59 1.08
CA ASP A 60 0.85 -10.55 -0.21
C ASP A 60 -0.28 -9.50 -0.20
N PHE A 61 -1.00 -9.41 0.93
CA PHE A 61 -2.10 -8.45 1.10
C PHE A 61 -2.05 -7.76 2.45
N VAL A 62 -2.15 -6.44 2.45
CA VAL A 62 -2.31 -5.64 3.67
C VAL A 62 -3.79 -5.31 3.89
N LEU A 63 -4.35 -5.73 5.02
CA LEU A 63 -5.73 -5.49 5.41
C LEU A 63 -5.86 -4.23 6.26
N GLY A 64 -6.73 -3.32 5.83
CA GLY A 64 -7.06 -2.08 6.54
C GLY A 64 -8.55 -1.91 6.78
N ASP A 65 -8.89 -0.99 7.68
CA ASP A 65 -10.28 -0.62 7.93
C ASP A 65 -10.80 0.37 6.86
N PRO A 66 -11.92 0.08 6.15
CA PRO A 66 -12.48 0.95 5.12
C PRO A 66 -13.08 2.25 5.65
N THR A 67 -13.40 2.32 6.96
CA THR A 67 -13.95 3.52 7.61
C THR A 67 -12.85 4.48 8.06
N LYS A 68 -11.60 4.01 8.10
CA LYS A 68 -10.43 4.80 8.48
C LYS A 68 -9.67 5.29 7.26
N THR A 69 -9.13 6.50 7.37
CA THR A 69 -8.20 7.05 6.39
C THR A 69 -6.95 6.19 6.29
N GLN A 70 -6.72 5.62 5.11
CA GLN A 70 -5.54 4.81 4.86
C GLN A 70 -4.40 5.70 4.38
N ILE A 71 -3.37 5.83 5.22
CA ILE A 71 -2.09 6.44 4.87
C ILE A 71 -1.09 5.35 4.49
N THR A 72 -0.30 5.61 3.45
CA THR A 72 0.79 4.74 3.02
C THR A 72 1.95 4.85 4.02
N THR A 73 2.45 3.69 4.44
CA THR A 73 3.74 3.53 5.11
C THR A 73 4.73 2.99 4.05
N GLN A 74 6.03 3.26 4.21
CA GLN A 74 7.07 2.76 3.30
C GLN A 74 6.90 1.26 3.02
N GLY A 75 6.88 0.89 1.73
CA GLY A 75 6.76 -0.51 1.29
C GLY A 75 5.34 -1.04 1.10
N ILE A 76 4.31 -0.19 1.19
CA ILE A 76 2.90 -0.60 0.97
C ILE A 76 2.32 0.15 -0.23
N ASP A 77 2.19 -0.54 -1.35
CA ASP A 77 1.56 -0.01 -2.57
C ASP A 77 0.04 -0.20 -2.62
N LYS A 78 -0.48 -1.22 -1.91
CA LYS A 78 -1.91 -1.56 -1.91
C LYS A 78 -2.40 -1.94 -0.53
N ILE A 79 -3.58 -1.42 -0.16
CA ILE A 79 -4.30 -1.79 1.06
C ILE A 79 -5.68 -2.28 0.66
N ILE A 80 -6.12 -3.39 1.24
CA ILE A 80 -7.39 -4.04 0.96
C ILE A 80 -8.26 -3.98 2.21
N SER A 81 -9.57 -3.84 2.05
CA SER A 81 -10.52 -3.90 3.16
C SER A 81 -10.50 -5.26 3.84
N TYR A 82 -10.50 -5.29 5.17
CA TYR A 82 -10.65 -6.55 5.92
C TYR A 82 -11.92 -7.35 5.56
N LYS A 83 -12.95 -6.68 5.01
CA LYS A 83 -14.17 -7.30 4.49
C LYS A 83 -13.89 -8.34 3.41
N PHE A 84 -12.78 -8.21 2.69
CA PHE A 84 -12.31 -9.20 1.72
C PHE A 84 -12.26 -10.61 2.32
N VAL A 85 -11.67 -10.74 3.51
CA VAL A 85 -11.50 -12.03 4.19
C VAL A 85 -12.87 -12.56 4.64
N LEU A 86 -13.67 -11.71 5.29
CA LEU A 86 -14.99 -12.08 5.80
C LEU A 86 -15.93 -12.53 4.68
N ASP A 87 -16.01 -11.78 3.59
CA ASP A 87 -16.85 -12.08 2.44
C ASP A 87 -16.35 -13.31 1.69
N SER A 88 -15.03 -13.51 1.60
CA SER A 88 -14.45 -14.72 0.98
C SER A 88 -14.79 -15.97 1.78
N ILE A 89 -14.72 -15.91 3.11
CA ILE A 89 -15.11 -17.01 4.01
C ILE A 89 -16.61 -17.28 3.90
N ALA A 90 -17.45 -16.24 3.94
CA ALA A 90 -18.89 -16.37 3.84
C ALA A 90 -19.34 -16.96 2.49
N ALA A 91 -18.70 -16.53 1.40
CA ALA A 91 -18.95 -17.04 0.06
C ALA A 91 -18.30 -18.41 -0.21
N LYS A 92 -17.46 -18.91 0.72
CA LYS A 92 -16.62 -20.10 0.57
C LYS A 92 -15.78 -20.09 -0.73
N ARG A 93 -15.41 -18.91 -1.20
CA ARG A 93 -14.63 -18.70 -2.43
C ARG A 93 -13.83 -17.41 -2.31
N LEU A 94 -12.58 -17.44 -2.75
CA LEU A 94 -11.74 -16.25 -2.80
C LEU A 94 -12.40 -15.19 -3.70
N ARG A 95 -12.72 -14.04 -3.12
CA ARG A 95 -13.25 -12.90 -3.86
C ARG A 95 -12.13 -12.22 -4.64
N PRO A 96 -12.44 -11.44 -5.69
CA PRO A 96 -11.41 -10.63 -6.34
C PRO A 96 -10.93 -9.53 -5.38
N PRO A 97 -9.61 -9.45 -5.06
CA PRO A 97 -9.06 -8.46 -4.14
C PRO A 97 -9.29 -7.02 -4.63
N SER A 98 -9.30 -6.79 -5.95
CA SER A 98 -9.51 -5.48 -6.56
C SER A 98 -10.85 -4.83 -6.21
N THR A 99 -11.87 -5.61 -5.86
CA THR A 99 -13.17 -5.07 -5.42
C THR A 99 -13.11 -4.47 -4.02
N TYR A 100 -12.07 -4.80 -3.25
CA TYR A 100 -11.90 -4.39 -1.85
C TYR A 100 -10.68 -3.47 -1.67
N GLU A 101 -10.02 -3.05 -2.76
CA GLU A 101 -8.91 -2.09 -2.70
C GLU A 101 -9.38 -0.77 -2.08
N LEU A 102 -8.65 -0.32 -1.05
CA LEU A 102 -8.92 0.94 -0.36
C LEU A 102 -8.14 2.07 -1.02
N VAL A 103 -8.78 3.23 -1.12
CA VAL A 103 -8.12 4.44 -1.60
C VAL A 103 -7.11 4.87 -0.55
N ILE A 104 -5.82 4.83 -0.92
CA ILE A 104 -4.73 5.33 -0.08
C ILE A 104 -4.63 6.83 -0.27
N THR A 105 -4.93 7.58 0.78
CA THR A 105 -4.79 9.03 0.79
C THR A 105 -3.36 9.40 1.19
N GLY A 106 -2.80 10.42 0.56
CA GLY A 106 -1.45 10.89 0.90
C GLY A 106 -0.32 10.06 0.31
N LEU A 107 -0.58 9.30 -0.76
CA LEU A 107 0.46 8.84 -1.67
C LEU A 107 1.11 10.07 -2.32
N ARG A 108 2.00 10.73 -1.57
CA ARG A 108 2.92 11.68 -2.15
C ARG A 108 3.76 10.84 -3.09
N ALA A 109 3.56 11.02 -4.39
CA ALA A 109 4.50 10.52 -5.39
C ALA A 109 5.90 10.82 -4.82
N GLY A 110 6.68 9.76 -4.58
CA GLY A 110 7.99 9.91 -3.95
C GLY A 110 8.76 11.02 -4.67
N ARG A 111 9.57 11.79 -3.93
CA ARG A 111 10.46 12.77 -4.58
C ARG A 111 11.18 12.04 -5.71
N ARG A 112 10.91 12.43 -6.96
CA ARG A 112 11.61 11.85 -8.10
C ARG A 112 13.09 12.15 -7.90
N HIS A 113 13.93 11.15 -8.02
CA HIS A 113 15.36 11.36 -8.03
C HIS A 113 15.71 12.14 -9.30
N PHE A 114 16.69 13.04 -9.20
CA PHE A 114 17.24 13.69 -10.39
C PHE A 114 17.87 12.63 -11.29
N THR A 115 17.52 12.68 -12.56
CA THR A 115 18.12 11.87 -13.62
C THR A 115 19.15 12.73 -14.38
N LEU A 116 20.04 12.08 -15.13
CA LEU A 116 20.97 12.79 -16.03
C LEU A 116 20.22 13.70 -17.02
N GLN A 117 19.01 13.30 -17.44
CA GLN A 117 18.17 14.13 -18.30
C GLN A 117 17.73 15.41 -17.59
N ASP A 118 17.33 15.31 -16.32
CA ASP A 118 16.95 16.49 -15.52
C ASP A 118 18.16 17.45 -15.38
N ASP A 119 19.36 16.90 -15.22
CA ASP A 119 20.60 17.70 -15.14
C ASP A 119 20.91 18.43 -16.46
N ILE A 120 20.79 17.74 -17.60
CA ILE A 120 20.96 18.32 -18.94
C ILE A 120 19.93 19.42 -19.19
N GLU A 121 18.67 19.22 -18.77
CA GLU A 121 17.61 20.22 -18.92
C GLU A 121 17.88 21.48 -18.07
N LEU A 122 18.36 21.31 -16.84
CA LEU A 122 18.75 22.41 -15.97
C LEU A 122 19.91 23.21 -16.58
N GLU A 123 20.97 22.53 -17.02
CA GLU A 123 22.15 23.15 -17.62
C GLU A 123 21.79 23.93 -18.90
N ASN A 124 21.09 23.28 -19.84
CA ASN A 124 20.66 23.93 -21.07
C ASN A 124 19.78 25.15 -20.81
N TYR A 125 18.88 25.07 -19.82
CA TYR A 125 18.04 26.19 -19.46
C TYR A 125 18.85 27.35 -18.92
N LEU A 126 19.82 27.11 -18.04
CA LEU A 126 20.70 28.17 -17.51
C LEU A 126 21.56 28.80 -18.60
N ILE A 127 22.11 28.01 -19.53
CA ILE A 127 22.91 28.49 -20.67
C ILE A 127 22.05 29.31 -21.65
N SER A 128 20.77 28.95 -21.82
CA SER A 128 19.85 29.64 -22.74
C SER A 128 19.40 31.02 -22.24
N LEU A 129 19.68 31.39 -20.99
CA LEU A 129 19.32 32.68 -20.44
C LEU A 129 20.26 33.76 -20.97
N PRO A 130 19.75 34.94 -21.36
CA PRO A 130 20.61 36.07 -21.73
C PRO A 130 21.44 36.52 -20.53
N GLU A 131 22.71 36.88 -20.73
CA GLU A 131 23.59 37.36 -19.65
C GLU A 131 23.02 38.59 -18.91
N ASP A 132 22.22 39.42 -19.60
CA ASP A 132 21.55 40.61 -19.04
C ASP A 132 20.19 40.28 -18.37
N SER A 133 19.87 39.00 -18.17
CA SER A 133 18.60 38.60 -17.57
C SER A 133 18.53 39.05 -16.11
N MET A 134 17.87 40.18 -15.85
CA MET A 134 17.54 40.71 -14.52
C MET A 134 16.57 39.83 -13.71
N LEU A 135 16.41 38.56 -14.06
CA LEU A 135 15.58 37.63 -13.31
C LEU A 135 16.27 37.33 -11.98
N GLY A 136 15.63 37.70 -10.88
CA GLY A 136 16.11 37.32 -9.55
C GLY A 136 16.31 35.80 -9.49
N GLY A 137 17.37 35.34 -8.82
CA GLY A 137 17.81 33.93 -8.90
C GLY A 137 16.69 32.89 -8.70
N ASN A 138 15.69 33.16 -7.86
CA ASN A 138 14.54 32.26 -7.68
C ASN A 138 13.54 32.24 -8.86
N GLU A 139 13.38 33.35 -9.59
CA GLU A 139 12.47 33.45 -10.74
C GLU A 139 12.93 32.56 -11.90
N ILE A 140 14.24 32.35 -12.03
CA ILE A 140 14.82 31.43 -13.02
C ILE A 140 14.25 30.02 -12.81
N TYR A 141 14.36 29.49 -11.58
CA TYR A 141 13.89 28.14 -11.26
C TYR A 141 12.36 28.01 -11.25
N LYS A 142 11.62 29.08 -10.90
CA LYS A 142 10.15 29.07 -11.03
C LYS A 142 9.69 28.99 -12.48
N ARG A 143 10.41 29.63 -13.40
CA ARG A 143 10.14 29.49 -14.84
C ARG A 143 10.50 28.09 -15.33
N LEU A 144 11.62 27.53 -14.86
CA LEU A 144 11.97 26.14 -15.17
C LEU A 144 10.91 25.14 -14.66
N GLU A 145 10.38 25.32 -13.45
CA GLU A 145 9.28 24.49 -12.92
C GLU A 145 8.02 24.54 -13.79
N LYS A 146 7.70 25.69 -14.39
CA LYS A 146 6.56 25.81 -15.33
C LYS A 146 6.78 25.06 -16.64
N LEU A 147 8.03 24.98 -17.11
CA LEU A 147 8.39 24.24 -18.32
C LEU A 147 8.56 22.74 -18.04
N ASN A 148 9.11 22.40 -16.88
CA ASN A 148 9.36 21.05 -16.42
C ASN A 148 8.84 20.86 -14.98
N PRO A 149 7.57 20.43 -14.82
CA PRO A 149 6.96 20.22 -13.51
C PRO A 149 7.39 18.89 -12.85
N ARG A 150 8.51 18.29 -13.29
CA ARG A 150 9.01 17.03 -12.71
C ARG A 150 9.61 17.22 -11.33
N HIS A 151 10.26 18.37 -11.11
CA HIS A 151 10.85 18.79 -9.84
C HIS A 151 10.38 20.21 -9.46
N SER A 152 10.38 20.52 -8.16
CA SER A 152 10.00 21.86 -7.69
C SER A 152 11.11 22.89 -7.94
N TRP A 153 10.78 24.18 -8.03
CA TRP A 153 11.78 25.24 -8.20
C TRP A 153 12.83 25.26 -7.07
N GLN A 154 12.45 24.88 -5.85
CA GLN A 154 13.38 24.74 -4.73
C GLN A 154 14.35 23.57 -4.94
N SER A 155 13.88 22.47 -5.52
CA SER A 155 14.70 21.31 -5.85
C SER A 155 15.67 21.60 -6.99
N TRP A 156 15.20 22.28 -8.05
CA TRP A 156 16.05 22.74 -9.16
C TRP A 156 17.17 23.67 -8.67
N ARG A 157 16.85 24.60 -7.77
CA ARG A 157 17.83 25.52 -7.18
C ARG A 157 18.88 24.82 -6.32
N ASN A 158 18.49 23.82 -5.53
CA ASN A 158 19.43 23.06 -4.71
C ASN A 158 20.37 22.17 -5.55
N ARG A 159 20.06 21.96 -6.83
CA ARG A 159 20.82 21.10 -7.74
C ARG A 159 21.91 21.87 -8.51
N SER A 160 21.68 23.14 -8.84
CA SER A 160 22.60 24.07 -9.52
C SER A 160 23.67 24.61 -8.58
#